data_AF-A0A8C0HPU0-F1
#
_entry.id   AF-A0A8C0HPU0-F1
#
_cell.length_a   1.000
_cell.length_b   1.000
_cell.length_c   1.000
_cell.angle_alpha   90.00
_cell.angle_beta   90.00
_cell.angle_gamma   90.00
#
_symmetry.space_group_name_H-M   'P 1'
#
loop_
_entity.id
_entity.type
_entity.pdbx_description
1 polymer ?
#
loop_
_entity_poly.entity_id
_entity_poly.type
_entity_poly.pdbx_seq_one_letter_code
_entity_poly.pdbx_strand_id
1 'polypeptide(L)'
;MERLPVDLQYLPQDKQREEEPDIRKMLLEAIMLLTATKAGRHTVREKGTYLILRELHRWEQEPTVLAACEKLIQVLIGDEPGPGMENLLEVNIPEEVEQQLQRLDREEEEEQERWRREQEERGLTLRSEEPSR
;
A
#
# COMPACT_ATOMS: atom_id res chain seq x y z
N MET A 1 9.76 16.53 14.82
CA MET A 1 10.27 16.86 13.47
C MET A 1 10.39 15.53 12.76
N GLU A 2 9.54 15.26 11.77
CA GLU A 2 9.64 14.06 10.94
C GLU A 2 11.01 14.06 10.28
N ARG A 3 11.82 13.03 10.54
CA ARG A 3 13.18 12.93 10.01
C ARG A 3 13.35 11.58 9.36
N LEU A 4 13.71 11.61 8.08
CA LEU A 4 14.12 10.41 7.37
C LEU A 4 15.33 9.77 8.09
N PRO A 5 15.40 8.43 8.16
CA PRO A 5 16.62 7.73 8.54
C PRO A 5 17.83 8.23 7.77
N VAL A 6 19.01 8.20 8.39
CA VAL A 6 20.27 8.70 7.77
C VAL A 6 20.55 7.99 6.44
N ASP A 7 20.29 6.69 6.36
CA ASP A 7 20.52 5.88 5.15
C ASP A 7 19.60 6.27 3.97
N LEU A 8 18.52 7.01 4.24
CA LEU A 8 17.60 7.52 3.22
C LEU A 8 17.88 8.99 2.87
N GLN A 9 18.88 9.62 3.49
CA GLN A 9 19.30 10.98 3.18
C GLN A 9 20.44 10.96 2.15
N TYR A 10 20.44 11.93 1.23
CA TYR A 10 21.49 12.11 0.22
C TYR A 10 21.77 10.84 -0.62
N LEU A 11 20.71 10.19 -1.07
CA LEU A 11 20.82 9.05 -1.98
C LEU A 11 21.55 9.44 -3.27
N PRO A 12 22.33 8.52 -3.87
CA PRO A 12 23.02 8.79 -5.11
C PRO A 12 22.02 8.94 -6.27
N GLN A 13 22.43 9.62 -7.35
CA GLN A 13 21.53 9.98 -8.46
C GLN A 13 21.01 8.78 -9.24
N ASP A 14 21.72 7.65 -9.18
CA ASP A 14 21.38 6.39 -9.82
C ASP A 14 20.49 5.49 -8.94
N LYS A 15 20.13 5.88 -7.71
CA LYS A 15 19.24 5.10 -6.85
C LYS A 15 17.85 4.96 -7.48
N GLN A 16 17.47 3.73 -7.80
CA GLN A 16 16.13 3.38 -8.29
C GLN A 16 15.27 2.72 -7.21
N ARG A 17 13.97 2.63 -7.45
CA ARG A 17 13.07 1.77 -6.65
C ARG A 17 13.33 0.31 -7.01
N GLU A 18 12.84 -0.60 -6.15
CA GLU A 18 12.80 -2.02 -6.48
C GLU A 18 11.94 -2.25 -7.72
N GLU A 19 12.43 -3.05 -8.67
CA GLU A 19 11.78 -3.28 -9.97
C GLU A 19 10.69 -4.34 -9.87
N GLU A 20 10.89 -5.35 -9.02
CA GLU A 20 9.96 -6.47 -8.86
C GLU A 20 8.74 -6.09 -7.99
N PRO A 21 7.51 -6.09 -8.55
CA PRO A 21 6.30 -5.71 -7.83
C PRO A 21 6.05 -6.52 -6.56
N ASP A 22 6.29 -7.83 -6.62
CA ASP A 22 6.07 -8.73 -5.49
C ASP A 22 7.00 -8.40 -4.32
N ILE A 23 8.23 -7.98 -4.60
CA ILE A 23 9.18 -7.54 -3.56
C ILE A 23 8.70 -6.21 -2.97
N ARG A 24 8.25 -5.25 -3.80
CA ARG A 24 7.67 -3.99 -3.29
C ARG A 24 6.47 -4.24 -2.38
N LYS A 25 5.54 -5.11 -2.80
CA LYS A 25 4.38 -5.52 -2.01
C LYS A 25 4.78 -6.17 -0.68
N MET A 26 5.72 -7.11 -0.72
CA MET A 26 6.24 -7.76 0.48
C MET A 26 6.84 -6.77 1.47
N LEU A 27 7.59 -5.76 0.99
CA LEU A 27 8.16 -4.72 1.85
C LEU A 27 7.08 -3.84 2.49
N LEU A 28 6.02 -3.49 1.74
CA LEU A 28 4.87 -2.76 2.28
C LEU A 28 4.15 -3.56 3.36
N GLU A 29 3.91 -4.85 3.12
CA GLU A 29 3.28 -5.76 4.08
C GLU A 29 4.15 -5.95 5.34
N ALA A 30 5.47 -6.02 5.18
CA ALA A 30 6.40 -6.06 6.32
C ALA A 30 6.29 -4.80 7.17
N ILE A 31 6.23 -3.61 6.56
CA ILE A 31 6.02 -2.36 7.30
C ILE A 31 4.63 -2.34 7.96
N MET A 32 3.60 -2.84 7.28
CA MET A 32 2.26 -2.99 7.85
C MET A 32 2.29 -3.81 9.15
N LEU A 33 2.99 -4.95 9.15
CA LEU A 33 3.15 -5.76 10.36
C LEU A 33 3.87 -5.01 11.49
N LEU A 34 4.89 -4.21 11.16
CA LEU A 34 5.56 -3.35 12.15
C LEU A 34 4.59 -2.30 12.74
N THR A 35 3.57 -1.89 11.98
CA THR A 35 2.53 -0.94 12.43
C THR A 35 1.35 -1.60 13.16
N ALA A 36 1.40 -2.91 13.45
CA ALA A 36 0.35 -3.60 14.21
C ALA A 36 0.15 -3.01 15.61
N THR A 37 1.24 -2.63 16.29
CA THR A 37 1.20 -2.06 17.64
C THR A 37 1.26 -0.54 17.61
N LYS A 38 0.69 0.11 18.63
CA LYS A 38 0.79 1.55 18.85
C LYS A 38 2.23 2.05 18.81
N ALA A 39 3.13 1.42 19.57
CA ALA A 39 4.55 1.78 19.60
C ALA A 39 5.20 1.65 18.21
N GLY A 40 4.84 0.61 17.47
CA GLY A 40 5.26 0.40 16.08
C GLY A 40 4.79 1.51 15.15
N ARG A 41 3.49 1.87 15.18
CA ARG A 41 2.94 2.99 14.41
C ARG A 41 3.66 4.30 14.71
N HIS A 42 3.84 4.64 15.98
CA HIS A 42 4.57 5.85 16.39
C HIS A 42 5.99 5.85 15.82
N THR A 43 6.72 4.75 15.98
CA THR A 43 8.09 4.63 15.47
C THR A 43 8.13 4.84 13.95
N VAL A 44 7.25 4.17 13.20
CA VAL A 44 7.21 4.27 11.73
C VAL A 44 6.82 5.69 11.27
N ARG A 45 5.86 6.34 11.94
CA ARG A 45 5.46 7.74 11.67
C ARG A 45 6.64 8.70 11.88
N GLU A 46 7.36 8.57 13.00
CA GLU A 46 8.49 9.46 13.33
C GLU A 46 9.63 9.41 12.32
N LYS A 47 9.80 8.28 11.61
CA LYS A 47 10.79 8.11 10.54
C LYS A 47 10.40 8.79 9.22
N GLY A 48 9.29 9.53 9.16
CA GLY A 48 8.83 10.22 7.95
C GLY A 48 8.34 9.27 6.86
N THR A 49 7.91 8.06 7.23
CA THR A 49 7.52 7.00 6.29
C THR A 49 6.38 7.44 5.36
N TYR A 50 5.43 8.23 5.85
CA TYR A 50 4.34 8.77 5.03
C TYR A 50 4.85 9.55 3.80
N LEU A 51 5.93 10.33 3.93
CA LEU A 51 6.50 11.09 2.81
C LEU A 51 6.97 10.16 1.70
N ILE A 52 7.60 9.04 2.06
CA ILE A 52 8.07 8.03 1.09
C ILE A 52 6.87 7.33 0.44
N LEU A 53 5.91 6.89 1.24
CA LEU A 53 4.74 6.16 0.74
C LEU A 53 3.88 7.00 -0.18
N ARG A 54 3.71 8.30 0.10
CA ARG A 54 2.98 9.21 -0.79
C ARG A 54 3.64 9.31 -2.17
N GLU A 55 4.97 9.42 -2.22
CA GLU A 55 5.68 9.46 -3.52
C GLU A 55 5.80 8.08 -4.17
N LEU A 56 5.72 6.98 -3.41
CA LEU A 56 5.58 5.63 -3.95
C LEU A 56 4.21 5.43 -4.58
N HIS A 57 3.13 5.77 -3.86
CA HIS A 57 1.74 5.69 -4.32
C HIS A 57 1.53 6.41 -5.65
N ARG A 58 2.06 7.62 -5.81
CA ARG A 58 1.98 8.38 -7.07
C ARG A 58 2.74 7.77 -8.24
N TRP A 59 3.76 6.97 -7.96
CA TRP A 59 4.64 6.38 -8.98
C TRP A 59 4.24 4.94 -9.34
N GLU A 60 3.65 4.22 -8.38
CA GLU A 60 3.30 2.81 -8.52
C GLU A 60 2.23 2.60 -9.58
N GLN A 61 2.40 1.57 -10.39
CA GLN A 61 1.48 1.21 -11.46
C GLN A 61 0.80 -0.14 -11.21
N GLU A 62 1.39 -0.97 -10.36
CA GLU A 62 0.90 -2.31 -10.05
C GLU A 62 -0.26 -2.23 -9.05
N PRO A 63 -1.49 -2.62 -9.44
CA PRO A 63 -2.68 -2.41 -8.60
C PRO A 63 -2.58 -3.05 -7.22
N THR A 64 -1.98 -4.24 -7.14
CA THR A 64 -1.83 -4.97 -5.88
C THR A 64 -0.85 -4.30 -4.93
N VAL A 65 0.20 -3.66 -5.46
CA VAL A 65 1.17 -2.88 -4.68
C VAL A 65 0.54 -1.56 -4.25
N LEU A 66 -0.22 -0.92 -5.13
CA LEU A 66 -0.94 0.32 -4.85
C LEU A 66 -1.93 0.13 -3.69
N ALA A 67 -2.75 -0.92 -3.73
CA ALA A 67 -3.69 -1.26 -2.67
C ALA A 67 -2.98 -1.50 -1.32
N ALA A 68 -1.87 -2.24 -1.31
CA ALA A 68 -1.07 -2.44 -0.10
C ALA A 68 -0.50 -1.11 0.44
N CYS A 69 -0.05 -0.22 -0.46
CA CYS A 69 0.46 1.10 -0.12
C CYS A 69 -0.63 1.99 0.50
N GLU A 70 -1.83 2.00 -0.09
CA GLU A 70 -2.98 2.76 0.42
C GLU A 70 -3.42 2.28 1.80
N LYS A 71 -3.55 0.97 2.01
CA LYS A 71 -3.87 0.39 3.31
C LYS A 71 -2.84 0.83 4.36
N LEU A 72 -1.55 0.80 4.03
CA LEU A 72 -0.50 1.24 4.96
C LEU A 72 -0.57 2.75 5.24
N ILE A 73 -0.82 3.57 4.21
CA ILE A 73 -1.01 5.02 4.39
C ILE A 73 -2.17 5.28 5.35
N GLN A 74 -3.32 4.61 5.18
CA GLN A 74 -4.49 4.75 6.05
C GLN A 74 -4.13 4.48 7.52
N VAL A 75 -3.36 3.42 7.81
CA VAL A 75 -2.88 3.12 9.18
C VAL A 75 -1.98 4.22 9.73
N LEU A 76 -1.12 4.82 8.89
CA LEU A 76 -0.19 5.86 9.34
C LEU A 76 -0.86 7.22 9.57
N ILE A 77 -1.85 7.60 8.75
CA ILE A 77 -2.53 8.91 8.89
C ILE A 77 -3.75 8.85 9.80
N GLY A 78 -4.31 7.65 10.03
CA GLY A 78 -5.48 7.45 10.86
C GLY A 78 -5.23 7.75 12.33
N ASP A 79 -6.32 8.08 13.03
CA ASP A 79 -6.29 8.32 14.46
C ASP A 79 -5.85 7.07 15.23
N GLU A 80 -5.13 7.29 16.33
CA GLU A 80 -4.66 6.21 17.17
C GLU A 80 -5.85 5.55 17.90
N PRO A 81 -5.99 4.21 17.85
CA PRO A 81 -7.07 3.51 18.53
C PRO A 81 -7.12 3.78 20.04
N GLY A 82 -8.32 3.64 20.61
CA GLY A 82 -8.55 3.81 22.04
C GLY A 82 -7.86 2.75 22.91
N PRO A 83 -7.87 2.93 24.25
CA PRO A 83 -7.30 1.96 25.19
C PRO A 83 -7.89 0.56 24.98
N GLY A 84 -7.03 -0.46 24.98
CA GLY A 84 -7.41 -1.85 24.71
C GLY A 84 -7.43 -2.26 23.23
N MET A 85 -7.16 -1.32 22.30
CA MET A 85 -7.04 -1.58 20.85
C MET A 85 -5.63 -1.27 20.32
N GLU A 86 -4.63 -1.40 21.18
CA GLU A 86 -3.26 -0.94 20.89
C GLU A 86 -2.54 -1.85 19.88
N ASN A 87 -2.84 -3.15 19.90
CA ASN A 87 -2.38 -4.11 18.91
C ASN A 87 -3.53 -4.52 17.98
N LEU A 88 -3.45 -4.07 16.72
CA LEU A 88 -4.48 -4.31 15.70
C LEU A 88 -4.66 -5.80 15.37
N LEU A 89 -3.65 -6.64 15.65
CA LEU A 89 -3.73 -8.09 15.43
C LEU A 89 -4.45 -8.85 16.55
N GLU A 90 -4.72 -8.21 17.69
CA GLU A 90 -5.35 -8.82 18.87
C GLU A 90 -6.76 -8.27 19.13
N VAL A 91 -7.28 -7.43 18.24
CA VAL A 91 -8.59 -6.80 18.37
C VAL A 91 -9.72 -7.82 18.15
N ASN A 92 -10.68 -7.84 19.08
CA ASN A 92 -11.93 -8.56 18.87
C ASN A 92 -12.83 -7.75 17.94
N ILE A 93 -13.07 -8.25 16.73
CA ILE A 93 -13.91 -7.60 15.72
C ILE A 93 -15.35 -8.15 15.88
N PRO A 94 -16.36 -7.29 16.06
CA PRO A 94 -17.76 -7.73 16.03
C PRO A 94 -18.13 -8.33 14.67
N GLU A 95 -18.98 -9.36 14.66
CA GLU A 95 -19.35 -10.10 13.45
C GLU A 95 -19.92 -9.19 12.33
N GLU A 96 -20.73 -8.19 12.69
CA GLU A 96 -21.28 -7.23 11.70
C GLU A 96 -20.18 -6.43 11.01
N VAL A 97 -19.15 -6.01 11.74
CA VAL A 97 -18.00 -5.26 11.20
C VAL A 97 -17.15 -6.17 10.32
N GLU A 98 -16.91 -7.40 10.75
CA GLU A 98 -16.19 -8.40 9.94
C GLU A 98 -16.90 -8.65 8.60
N GLN A 99 -18.23 -8.83 8.61
CA GLN A 99 -19.02 -8.98 7.39
C GLN A 99 -18.99 -7.74 6.50
N GLN A 100 -18.95 -6.53 7.09
CA GLN A 100 -18.77 -5.29 6.33
C GLN A 100 -17.39 -5.24 5.64
N LEU A 101 -16.32 -5.53 6.38
CA LEU A 101 -14.96 -5.55 5.83
C LEU A 101 -14.82 -6.58 4.69
N GLN A 102 -15.33 -7.80 4.88
CA GLN A 102 -15.30 -8.83 3.84
C GLN A 102 -16.07 -8.44 2.57
N ARG A 103 -17.15 -7.64 2.67
CA ARG A 103 -17.85 -7.12 1.50
C ARG A 103 -17.02 -6.08 0.76
N LEU A 104 -16.45 -5.13 1.51
CA LEU A 104 -15.59 -4.09 0.93
C LEU A 104 -14.37 -4.69 0.23
N ASP A 105 -13.72 -5.69 0.84
CA ASP A 105 -12.58 -6.38 0.22
C ASP A 105 -12.98 -7.07 -1.10
N ARG A 106 -14.15 -7.74 -1.15
CA ARG A 106 -14.65 -8.34 -2.40
C ARG A 106 -14.97 -7.31 -3.47
N GLU A 107 -15.60 -6.21 -3.09
CA GLU A 107 -15.90 -5.11 -4.01
C GLU A 107 -14.60 -4.52 -4.59
N GLU A 108 -13.58 -4.32 -3.75
CA GLU A 108 -12.25 -3.86 -4.15
C GLU A 108 -11.59 -4.86 -5.12
N GLU A 109 -11.62 -6.17 -4.82
CA GLU A 109 -11.09 -7.22 -5.69
C GLU A 109 -11.79 -7.25 -7.06
N GLU A 110 -13.12 -7.15 -7.08
CA GLU A 110 -13.90 -7.11 -8.31
C GLU A 110 -13.58 -5.85 -9.15
N GLU A 111 -13.44 -4.69 -8.52
CA GLU A 111 -13.03 -3.45 -9.20
C GLU A 111 -11.64 -3.58 -9.80
N GLN A 112 -10.69 -4.18 -9.07
CA GLN A 112 -9.35 -4.45 -9.57
C GLN A 112 -9.36 -5.42 -10.76
N GLU A 113 -10.16 -6.49 -10.70
CA GLU A 113 -10.31 -7.42 -11.82
C GLU A 113 -10.93 -6.74 -13.05
N ARG A 114 -11.98 -5.94 -12.84
CA ARG A 114 -12.63 -5.17 -13.92
C ARG A 114 -11.62 -4.24 -14.57
N TRP A 115 -10.89 -3.46 -13.77
CA TRP A 115 -9.86 -2.56 -14.28
C TRP A 115 -8.76 -3.31 -15.03
N ARG A 116 -8.30 -4.46 -14.52
CA ARG A 116 -7.29 -5.29 -15.19
C ARG A 116 -7.79 -5.77 -16.56
N ARG A 117 -9.01 -6.30 -16.64
CA ARG A 117 -9.63 -6.73 -17.91
C ARG A 117 -9.74 -5.57 -18.90
N GLU A 118 -10.19 -4.40 -18.45
CA GLU A 118 -10.27 -3.22 -19.30
C GLU A 118 -8.90 -2.78 -19.84
N GLN A 119 -7.84 -2.84 -19.03
CA GLN A 119 -6.49 -2.51 -19.49
C GLN A 119 -5.94 -3.55 -20.47
N GLU A 120 -6.22 -4.84 -20.25
CA GLU A 120 -5.87 -5.92 -21.17
C GLU A 120 -6.59 -5.74 -22.52
N GLU A 121 -7.88 -5.46 -22.51
CA GLU A 121 -8.68 -5.20 -23.71
C GLU A 121 -8.21 -3.94 -24.45
N ARG A 122 -7.92 -2.84 -23.74
CA ARG A 122 -7.34 -1.62 -24.33
C ARG A 122 -5.95 -1.88 -24.93
N GLY A 123 -5.12 -2.65 -24.25
CA GLY A 123 -3.80 -3.06 -24.74
C GLY A 123 -3.87 -3.97 -25.97
N LEU A 124 -4.83 -4.90 -26.03
CA LEU A 124 -5.11 -5.74 -27.20
C LEU A 124 -5.60 -4.92 -28.39
N THR A 125 -6.48 -3.94 -28.14
CA THR A 125 -7.01 -3.04 -29.17
C THR A 125 -5.89 -2.22 -29.81
N LEU A 126 -5.03 -1.60 -28.99
CA LEU A 126 -3.87 -0.82 -29.48
C LEU A 126 -2.87 -1.67 -30.30
N ARG A 127 -2.64 -2.92 -29.91
CA ARG A 127 -1.77 -3.85 -30.66
C ARG A 127 -2.39 -4.32 -31.98
N SER A 128 -3.72 -4.38 -32.08
CA SER A 128 -4.42 -4.74 -33.31
C SER A 128 -4.48 -3.59 -34.34
N GLU A 129 -4.26 -2.35 -33.90
CA GLU A 129 -4.25 -1.15 -34.74
C GLU A 129 -2.85 -0.78 -35.27
N GLU A 130 -1.77 -1.43 -34.80
CA GLU A 130 -0.43 -1.27 -35.37
C GLU A 130 -0.37 -1.92 -36.76
N PRO A 131 -0.21 -1.16 -37.86
CA PRO A 131 -0.13 -1.74 -39.19
C PRO A 131 1.17 -2.52 -39.32
N SER A 132 1.10 -3.77 -39.80
CA SER A 132 2.28 -4.54 -40.21
C SER A 132 3.14 -3.71 -41.16
N ARG A 133 4.34 -3.30 -40.69
CA ARG A 133 5.40 -2.77 -41.54
C ARG A 133 6.19 -3.92 -42.16
#